data_AF-A0A7W8BAL8-F1
#
_entry.id   AF-A0A7W8BAL8-F1
#
_cell.length_a   1.000
_cell.length_b   1.000
_cell.length_c   1.000
_cell.angle_alpha   90.00
_cell.angle_beta   90.00
_cell.angle_gamma   90.00
#
_symmetry.space_group_name_H-M   'P 1'
#
loop_
_entity.id
_entity.type
_entity.pdbx_description
1 polymer ?
#
loop_
_entity_poly.entity_id
_entity_poly.type
_entity_poly.pdbx_seq_one_letter_code
_entity_poly.pdbx_strand_id
1 'polypeptide(L)'
;MSKAVGIAVIRNLVKRRLRHLMRDRLDQLPAGSLVVVRALPGAGEADHDQLARDLDTALQRLLGGAPRCSGPPGDTPRSPGRGPGGSAR
;
A
#
# COMPACT_ATOMS: atom_id res chain seq x y z
N MET A 1 0.33 7.83 -4.37
CA MET A 1 -0.62 7.85 -5.50
C MET A 1 -0.05 8.75 -6.58
N SER A 2 0.20 8.21 -7.78
CA SER A 2 0.85 8.92 -8.89
C SER A 2 0.02 10.12 -9.36
N LYS A 3 0.66 11.15 -9.93
CA LYS A 3 -0.02 12.31 -10.54
C LYS A 3 -1.00 11.91 -11.66
N ALA A 4 -0.75 10.78 -12.31
CA ALA A 4 -1.57 10.22 -13.39
C ALA A 4 -2.98 9.75 -12.99
N VAL A 5 -3.33 9.76 -11.69
CA VAL A 5 -4.68 9.39 -11.20
C VAL A 5 -5.65 10.58 -11.24
N GLY A 6 -5.14 11.81 -11.42
CA GLY A 6 -5.93 13.03 -11.49
C GLY A 6 -5.66 14.00 -10.33
N ILE A 7 -6.51 15.02 -10.21
CA ILE A 7 -6.39 16.09 -9.21
C ILE A 7 -6.40 15.56 -7.77
N ALA A 8 -5.96 16.39 -6.80
CA ALA A 8 -5.91 15.99 -5.39
C ALA A 8 -7.26 15.50 -4.83
N VAL A 9 -8.36 16.12 -5.26
CA VAL A 9 -9.72 15.76 -4.80
C VAL A 9 -10.11 14.36 -5.28
N ILE A 10 -9.91 14.05 -6.57
CA ILE A 10 -10.17 12.72 -7.13
C ILE A 10 -9.32 11.67 -6.42
N ARG A 11 -8.02 11.93 -6.22
CA ARG A 11 -7.14 11.02 -5.47
C ARG A 11 -7.59 10.80 -4.03
N ASN A 12 -8.09 11.82 -3.35
CA ASN A 12 -8.60 11.72 -1.98
C ASN A 12 -9.93 10.97 -1.91
N LEU A 13 -10.81 11.19 -2.90
CA LEU A 13 -12.07 10.47 -3.04
C LEU A 13 -11.82 8.97 -3.24
N VAL A 14 -10.95 8.61 -4.20
CA VAL A 14 -10.55 7.22 -4.44
C VAL A 14 -9.95 6.59 -3.18
N LYS A 15 -9.04 7.29 -2.47
CA LYS A 15 -8.51 6.80 -1.18
C LYS A 15 -9.60 6.59 -0.13
N ARG A 16 -10.59 7.47 -0.04
CA ARG A 16 -11.72 7.33 0.91
C ARG A 16 -12.63 6.15 0.53
N ARG A 17 -12.95 5.99 -0.75
CA ARG A 17 -13.76 4.87 -1.29
C ARG A 17 -13.07 3.53 -1.06
N LEU A 18 -11.79 3.41 -1.43
CA LEU A 18 -11.01 2.19 -1.22
C LEU A 18 -10.92 1.80 0.25
N ARG A 19 -10.80 2.78 1.18
CA ARG A 19 -10.81 2.49 2.61
C ARG A 19 -12.15 1.96 3.12
N HIS A 20 -13.26 2.41 2.56
CA HIS A 20 -14.57 1.85 2.89
C HIS A 20 -14.65 0.39 2.43
N LEU A 21 -14.34 0.15 1.16
CA LEU A 21 -14.38 -1.20 0.59
C LEU A 21 -13.43 -2.18 1.31
N MET A 22 -12.25 -1.70 1.72
CA MET A 22 -11.29 -2.52 2.45
C MET A 22 -11.74 -2.88 3.86
N ARG A 23 -12.61 -2.08 4.50
CA ARG A 23 -13.08 -2.36 5.86
C ARG A 23 -13.81 -3.70 5.93
N ASP A 24 -14.66 -3.97 4.95
CA ASP A 24 -15.48 -5.19 4.91
C ASP A 24 -14.71 -6.42 4.41
N ARG A 25 -13.47 -6.22 3.94
CA ARG A 25 -12.59 -7.25 3.37
C ARG A 25 -11.35 -7.50 4.21
N LEU A 26 -11.12 -6.70 5.25
CA LEU A 26 -9.95 -6.83 6.12
C LEU A 26 -9.90 -8.19 6.81
N ASP A 27 -11.07 -8.74 7.15
CA ASP A 27 -11.20 -10.03 7.84
C ASP A 27 -10.78 -11.23 6.98
N GLN A 28 -10.68 -11.04 5.65
CA GLN A 28 -10.22 -12.08 4.73
C GLN A 28 -8.70 -12.13 4.63
N LEU A 29 -8.00 -11.14 5.18
CA LEU A 29 -6.54 -11.08 5.15
C LEU A 29 -5.95 -11.80 6.37
N PRO A 30 -4.95 -12.67 6.19
CA PRO A 30 -4.29 -13.33 7.30
C PRO A 30 -3.57 -12.31 8.20
N ALA A 31 -3.64 -12.53 9.51
CA ALA A 31 -3.02 -11.65 10.50
C ALA A 31 -1.51 -11.47 10.25
N GLY A 32 -1.02 -10.24 10.39
CA GLY A 32 0.38 -9.88 10.11
C GLY A 32 0.68 -9.52 8.66
N SER A 33 -0.33 -9.50 7.77
CA SER A 33 -0.16 -9.11 6.37
C SER A 33 -0.15 -7.60 6.17
N LEU A 34 0.79 -7.09 5.36
CA LEU A 34 0.81 -5.70 4.90
C LEU A 34 0.32 -5.63 3.45
N VAL A 35 -0.87 -5.04 3.22
CA VAL A 35 -1.45 -4.88 1.89
C VAL A 35 -1.33 -3.43 1.44
N VAL A 36 -0.70 -3.23 0.27
CA VAL A 36 -0.57 -1.92 -0.36
C VAL A 36 -1.46 -1.86 -1.59
N VAL A 37 -2.49 -1.00 -1.55
CA VAL A 37 -3.36 -0.75 -2.69
C VAL A 37 -2.85 0.45 -3.49
N ARG A 38 -2.48 0.22 -4.76
CA ARG A 38 -2.08 1.28 -5.70
C ARG A 38 -3.21 1.57 -6.68
N ALA A 39 -3.70 2.80 -6.71
CA ALA A 39 -4.61 3.25 -7.76
C ALA A 39 -3.81 3.45 -9.06
N LEU A 40 -4.25 2.79 -10.12
CA LEU A 40 -3.70 2.92 -11.47
C LEU A 40 -4.28 4.16 -12.17
N PRO A 41 -3.63 4.66 -13.23
CA PRO A 41 -4.24 5.66 -14.12
C PRO A 41 -5.62 5.16 -14.60
N GLY A 42 -6.64 6.03 -14.56
CA GLY A 42 -8.03 5.65 -14.86
C GLY A 42 -8.90 5.35 -13.64
N ALA A 43 -8.32 5.06 -12.47
CA ALA A 43 -9.07 4.85 -11.23
C ALA A 43 -9.87 6.09 -10.75
N GLY A 44 -9.51 7.28 -11.25
CA GLY A 44 -10.23 8.51 -10.96
C GLY A 44 -11.59 8.64 -11.65
N GLU A 45 -11.72 8.01 -12.83
CA GLU A 45 -12.94 8.01 -13.66
C GLU A 45 -13.79 6.74 -13.41
N ALA A 46 -13.24 5.76 -12.69
CA ALA A 46 -13.93 4.51 -12.39
C ALA A 46 -15.05 4.73 -11.36
N ASP A 47 -16.23 4.19 -11.67
CA ASP A 47 -17.35 4.17 -10.75
C ASP A 47 -17.09 3.30 -9.53
N HIS A 48 -17.91 3.50 -8.49
CA HIS A 48 -17.77 2.78 -7.22
C HIS A 48 -17.79 1.26 -7.39
N ASP A 49 -18.74 0.75 -8.19
CA ASP A 49 -18.87 -0.68 -8.43
C ASP A 49 -17.70 -1.23 -9.24
N GLN A 50 -17.13 -0.43 -10.15
CA GLN A 50 -15.96 -0.84 -10.91
C GLN A 50 -14.74 -0.94 -9.98
N LEU A 51 -14.54 0.05 -9.10
CA LEU A 51 -13.48 0.02 -8.08
C LEU A 51 -13.64 -1.18 -7.13
N ALA A 52 -14.88 -1.53 -6.76
CA ALA A 52 -15.15 -2.69 -5.91
C ALA A 52 -14.80 -4.01 -6.62
N ARG A 53 -15.24 -4.19 -7.88
CA ARG A 53 -14.91 -5.37 -8.69
C ARG A 53 -13.40 -5.51 -8.90
N ASP A 54 -12.71 -4.43 -9.21
CA ASP A 54 -11.27 -4.43 -9.43
C ASP A 54 -10.51 -4.78 -8.13
N LEU A 55 -10.98 -4.26 -6.99
CA LEU A 55 -10.42 -4.59 -5.67
C LEU A 55 -10.65 -6.06 -5.31
N ASP A 56 -11.87 -6.57 -5.44
CA ASP A 56 -12.19 -7.96 -5.13
C ASP A 56 -11.40 -8.93 -6.04
N THR A 57 -11.24 -8.60 -7.34
CA THR A 57 -10.41 -9.36 -8.28
C THR A 57 -8.94 -9.38 -7.84
N ALA A 58 -8.41 -8.23 -7.39
CA ALA A 58 -7.04 -8.15 -6.91
C ALA A 58 -6.84 -8.93 -5.60
N LEU A 59 -7.82 -8.91 -4.69
CA LEU A 59 -7.80 -9.69 -3.45
C LEU A 59 -7.88 -11.19 -3.71
N GLN A 60 -8.76 -11.64 -4.60
CA GLN A 60 -8.83 -13.04 -5.01
C GLN A 60 -7.49 -13.52 -5.59
N ARG A 61 -6.83 -12.69 -6.41
CA ARG A 61 -5.48 -13.00 -6.94
C ARG A 61 -4.40 -13.01 -5.86
N LEU A 62 -4.51 -12.15 -4.85
CA LEU A 62 -3.58 -12.11 -3.71
C LEU A 62 -3.72 -13.37 -2.83
N LEU A 63 -4.96 -13.77 -2.56
CA LEU A 63 -5.30 -14.91 -1.69
C LEU A 63 -5.20 -16.27 -2.42
N GLY A 64 -5.42 -16.30 -3.73
CA GLY A 64 -5.53 -17.53 -4.53
C GLY A 64 -4.24 -18.02 -5.20
N GLY A 65 -3.09 -17.34 -5.09
CA GLY A 65 -1.89 -17.81 -5.79
C GLY A 65 -0.61 -16.99 -5.60
N ALA A 66 0.27 -17.56 -4.77
CA ALA A 66 1.69 -17.24 -4.55
C ALA A 66 2.03 -15.79 -4.18
N PRO A 67 2.33 -15.49 -2.88
CA PRO A 67 3.14 -14.32 -2.57
C PRO A 67 4.49 -14.51 -3.27
N ARG A 68 4.75 -13.68 -4.28
CA ARG A 68 6.15 -13.37 -4.64
C ARG A 68 6.74 -12.79 -3.36
N CYS A 69 7.70 -13.52 -2.76
CA CYS A 69 8.31 -13.20 -1.47
C CYS A 69 8.48 -11.69 -1.29
N SER A 70 7.66 -11.10 -0.42
CA SER A 70 8.03 -9.85 0.24
C SER A 70 8.81 -10.30 1.47
N GLY A 71 10.13 -10.12 1.40
CA GLY A 71 11.07 -10.62 2.40
C GLY A 71 10.79 -10.09 3.82
N PRO A 72 11.39 -10.72 4.85
CA PRO A 72 11.18 -10.35 6.23
C PRO A 72 11.57 -8.88 6.48
N PRO A 73 10.88 -8.18 7.42
CA PRO A 73 11.29 -6.85 7.82
C PRO A 73 12.69 -6.93 8.41
N GLY A 74 13.65 -6.34 7.70
CA GLY A 74 15.02 -6.18 8.19
C GLY A 74 15.01 -5.33 9.44
N ASP A 75 15.21 -5.99 10.58
CA ASP A 75 15.71 -5.37 11.81
C ASP A 75 17.11 -4.83 11.48
N THR A 76 17.20 -3.58 11.02
CA THR A 76 18.49 -2.94 10.77
C THR A 76 19.16 -2.67 12.12
N PRO A 77 20.33 -3.26 12.43
CA PRO A 77 21.05 -2.91 13.64
C PRO A 77 21.47 -1.44 13.54
N ARG A 78 21.02 -0.65 14.50
CA ARG A 78 21.46 0.72 14.77
C ARG A 78 22.99 0.77 14.75
N SER A 79 23.59 1.41 13.75
CA SER A 79 25.03 1.65 13.73
C SER A 79 25.42 2.49 14.96
N PRO A 80 26.46 2.10 15.73
CA PRO A 80 26.98 2.97 16.77
C PRO A 80 27.72 4.14 16.10
N GLY A 81 27.26 5.36 16.38
CA GLY A 81 27.86 6.59 15.91
C GLY A 81 29.29 6.74 16.43
N ARG A 82 30.25 6.64 15.51
CA ARG A 82 31.45 7.48 15.35
C ARG A 82 31.79 8.37 16.56
N GLY A 83 32.88 8.03 17.25
CA GLY A 83 33.44 8.81 18.36
C GLY A 83 34.02 10.17 17.94
N PRO A 84 34.22 11.09 18.89
CA PRO A 84 34.77 12.41 18.63
C PRO A 84 36.31 12.35 18.49
N GLY A 85 36.83 12.55 17.27
CA GLY A 85 38.14 13.20 17.10
C GLY A 85 37.92 14.69 17.32
N GLY A 86 38.64 15.40 18.19
CA GLY A 86 40.09 15.41 18.23
C GLY A 86 40.57 16.59 17.37
N SER A 87 40.20 17.82 17.74
CA SER A 87 40.83 19.02 17.15
C SER A 87 42.09 19.33 17.94
N ALA A 88 43.22 19.07 17.30
CA ALA A 88 44.50 19.67 17.64
C ALA A 88 44.50 21.16 17.25
N ARG A 89 45.38 21.88 17.95
CA ARG A 89 45.66 23.31 17.90
C ARG A 89 46.25 23.77 16.58
#